data_AF-A0A7I0J885-F1
#
_entry.id   AF-A0A7I0J885-F1
#
_cell.length_a   1.000
_cell.length_b   1.000
_cell.length_c   1.000
_cell.angle_alpha   90.00
_cell.angle_beta   90.00
_cell.angle_gamma   90.00
#
_symmetry.space_group_name_H-M   'P 1'
#
loop_
_entity.id
_entity.type
_entity.pdbx_description
1 polymer ?
#
loop_
_entity_poly.entity_id
_entity_poly.type
_entity_poly.pdbx_seq_one_letter_code
_entity_poly.pdbx_strand_id
1 'polypeptide(L)'
;IGVIFIGQFVLGFVMMRIESQRTAFELIQLHKSFGFLLLGLIILRVAWRLGNQAPALPPSVGALERRAAPLAHFALYAFQIALPLSGWALVSVSTLEI
;
A
#
# COMPACT_ATOMS: atom_id res chain seq x y z
N ILE A 1 4.38 -3.30 -7.89
CA ILE A 1 3.84 -3.03 -6.54
C ILE A 1 4.79 -2.14 -5.74
N GLY A 2 6.02 -2.58 -5.40
CA GLY A 2 6.93 -1.80 -4.56
C GLY A 2 7.21 -0.37 -5.06
N VAL A 3 7.53 -0.20 -6.34
CA VAL A 3 7.77 1.14 -6.94
C VAL A 3 6.53 2.04 -6.83
N ILE A 4 5.35 1.50 -7.14
CA ILE A 4 4.09 2.26 -7.05
C ILE A 4 3.80 2.64 -5.59
N PHE A 5 4.07 1.73 -4.65
CA PHE A 5 3.88 1.98 -3.21
C PHE A 5 4.79 3.13 -2.72
N ILE A 6 6.07 3.11 -3.09
CA ILE A 6 7.01 4.19 -2.75
C ILE A 6 6.56 5.50 -3.41
N GLY A 7 6.19 5.47 -4.69
CA GLY A 7 5.67 6.64 -5.41
C GLY A 7 4.41 7.22 -4.76
N GLN A 8 3.50 6.38 -4.28
CA GLN A 8 2.29 6.80 -3.57
C GLN A 8 2.60 7.45 -2.23
N PHE A 9 3.56 6.92 -1.48
CA PHE A 9 4.03 7.53 -0.25
C PHE A 9 4.59 8.94 -0.52
N VAL A 10 5.48 9.08 -1.50
CA VAL A 10 6.04 10.38 -1.90
C VAL A 10 4.94 11.34 -2.37
N LEU A 11 4.02 10.88 -3.22
CA LEU A 11 2.91 11.70 -3.73
C LEU A 11 2.03 12.22 -2.58
N GLY A 12 1.75 11.37 -1.58
CA GLY A 12 0.99 11.77 -0.40
C GLY A 12 1.67 12.89 0.40
N PHE A 13 3.00 12.87 0.52
CA PHE A 13 3.75 13.97 1.14
C PHE A 13 3.77 15.24 0.27
N VAL A 14 3.95 15.08 -1.04
CA VAL A 14 4.03 16.21 -1.98
C VAL A 14 2.70 16.96 -2.04
N MET A 15 1.58 16.26 -2.22
CA MET A 15 0.27 16.90 -2.38
C MET A 15 -0.14 17.77 -1.18
N MET A 16 0.37 17.45 0.02
CA MET A 16 0.13 18.21 1.26
C MET A 16 0.98 19.48 1.38
N ARG A 17 1.98 19.67 0.51
CA ARG A 17 2.93 20.80 0.53
C ARG A 17 2.80 21.72 -0.68
N ILE A 18 1.83 21.47 -1.55
CA ILE A 18 1.55 22.32 -2.71
C ILE A 18 0.63 23.47 -2.28
N GLU A 19 1.03 24.71 -2.56
CA GLU A 19 0.23 25.90 -2.26
C GLU A 19 -0.99 26.04 -3.19
N SER A 20 -0.81 25.69 -4.47
CA SER A 20 -1.86 25.72 -5.49
C SER A 20 -2.96 24.69 -5.19
N GLN A 21 -4.15 25.18 -4.84
CA GLN A 21 -5.31 24.34 -4.54
C GLN A 21 -5.71 23.44 -5.71
N ARG A 22 -5.65 23.95 -6.95
CA ARG A 22 -5.96 23.18 -8.16
C ARG A 22 -5.00 22.01 -8.33
N THR A 23 -3.69 22.27 -8.22
CA THR A 23 -2.67 21.24 -8.40
C THR A 23 -2.72 20.22 -7.27
N ALA A 24 -2.92 20.66 -6.02
CA ALA A 24 -3.11 19.75 -4.89
C ALA A 24 -4.32 18.82 -5.11
N PHE A 25 -5.44 19.36 -5.59
CA PHE A 25 -6.63 18.58 -5.93
C PHE A 25 -6.35 17.51 -7.00
N GLU A 26 -5.70 17.89 -8.11
CA GLU A 26 -5.33 16.94 -9.17
C GLU A 26 -4.42 15.82 -8.67
N LEU A 27 -3.43 16.16 -7.83
CA LEU A 27 -2.53 15.17 -7.21
C LEU A 27 -3.27 14.26 -6.23
N ILE A 28 -4.25 14.78 -5.48
CA ILE A 28 -5.10 13.97 -4.60
C ILE A 28 -5.94 12.98 -5.42
N GLN A 29 -6.51 13.39 -6.56
CA GLN A 29 -7.26 12.49 -7.44
C GLN A 29 -6.35 11.40 -8.03
N LEU A 30 -5.13 11.77 -8.40
CA LEU A 30 -4.10 10.81 -8.84
C LEU A 30 -3.73 9.83 -7.72
N HIS A 31 -3.54 10.31 -6.49
CA HIS A 31 -3.24 9.50 -5.31
C HIS A 31 -4.37 8.49 -5.03
N LYS A 32 -5.64 8.93 -5.06
CA LYS A 32 -6.79 8.02 -4.92
C LYS A 32 -6.79 6.92 -5.99
N SER A 33 -6.62 7.30 -7.26
CA SER A 33 -6.66 6.38 -8.41
C SER A 33 -5.57 5.29 -8.30
N PHE A 34 -4.33 5.69 -8.05
CA PHE A 34 -3.22 4.75 -7.86
C PHE A 34 -3.33 3.98 -6.54
N GLY A 35 -3.94 4.54 -5.50
CA GLY A 35 -4.29 3.84 -4.26
C GLY A 35 -5.20 2.64 -4.50
N PHE A 36 -6.24 2.79 -5.32
CA PHE A 36 -7.10 1.67 -5.72
C PHE A 36 -6.38 0.65 -6.60
N LEU A 37 -5.56 1.11 -7.55
CA LEU A 37 -4.74 0.21 -8.36
C LEU A 37 -3.82 -0.64 -7.47
N LEU A 38 -3.16 -0.01 -6.48
CA LEU A 38 -2.36 -0.73 -5.49
C LEU A 38 -3.20 -1.74 -4.73
N LEU A 39 -4.36 -1.35 -4.20
CA LEU A 39 -5.25 -2.26 -3.46
C LEU A 39 -5.58 -3.51 -4.28
N GLY A 40 -5.96 -3.35 -5.54
CA GLY A 40 -6.22 -4.48 -6.45
C GLY A 40 -4.99 -5.37 -6.65
N LEU A 41 -3.82 -4.78 -6.91
CA LEU A 41 -2.57 -5.53 -7.06
C LEU A 41 -2.14 -6.27 -5.78
N ILE A 42 -2.40 -5.67 -4.61
CA ILE A 42 -2.11 -6.26 -3.31
C ILE A 42 -3.04 -7.45 -3.04
N ILE A 43 -4.33 -7.32 -3.33
CA ILE A 43 -5.29 -8.44 -3.23
C ILE A 43 -4.83 -9.60 -4.12
N LEU A 44 -4.47 -9.33 -5.37
CA LEU A 44 -3.95 -10.35 -6.28
C LEU A 44 -2.67 -11.01 -5.74
N ARG A 45 -1.74 -10.21 -5.20
CA ARG A 45 -0.50 -10.71 -4.58
C ARG A 45 -0.77 -11.61 -3.37
N VAL A 46 -1.73 -11.24 -2.52
CA VAL A 46 -2.11 -12.01 -1.34
C VAL A 46 -2.78 -13.32 -1.75
N ALA A 47 -3.72 -13.27 -2.69
CA ALA A 47 -4.36 -14.46 -3.25
C ALA A 47 -3.33 -15.43 -3.86
N TRP A 48 -2.37 -14.92 -4.64
CA TRP A 48 -1.27 -15.71 -5.17
C TRP A 48 -0.44 -16.36 -4.06
N ARG A 49 -0.09 -15.61 -3.02
CA ARG A 49 0.71 -16.11 -1.89
C ARG A 49 -0.03 -17.18 -1.08
N LEU A 50 -1.35 -17.07 -0.93
CA LEU A 50 -2.16 -18.07 -0.24
C LEU A 50 -2.32 -19.34 -1.08
N GLY A 51 -2.41 -19.22 -2.40
CA GLY A 51 -2.51 -20.35 -3.34
C GLY A 51 -1.18 -21.05 -3.63
N ASN A 52 -0.03 -20.47 -3.29
CA ASN A 52 1.29 -21.02 -3.59
C ASN A 52 2.12 -21.24 -2.32
N GLN A 53 2.70 -22.43 -2.17
CA GLN A 53 3.59 -22.73 -1.04
C GLN A 53 4.86 -21.89 -1.10
N ALA A 54 5.18 -21.22 0.00
CA ALA A 54 6.45 -20.52 0.13
C ALA A 54 7.60 -21.53 0.28
N PRO A 55 8.71 -21.39 -0.46
CA PRO A 55 9.87 -22.26 -0.32
C PRO A 55 10.41 -22.26 1.12
N ALA A 56 10.87 -23.42 1.59
CA ALA A 56 11.50 -23.54 2.90
C ALA A 56 12.80 -22.72 2.96
N LEU A 57 13.03 -22.04 4.08
CA LEU A 57 14.25 -21.26 4.29
C LEU A 57 15.47 -22.19 4.46
N PRO A 58 16.59 -21.95 3.75
CA PRO A 58 17.80 -22.75 3.88
C PRO A 58 18.31 -22.85 5.33
N PRO A 59 19.01 -23.92 5.72
CA PRO A 59 19.56 -24.06 7.07
C PRO A 59 20.54 -22.94 7.46
N SER A 60 21.19 -22.31 6.48
CA SER A 60 22.13 -21.20 6.67
C SER A 60 21.48 -19.90 7.15
N VAL A 61 20.16 -19.76 7.05
CA VAL A 61 19.43 -18.56 7.52
C VAL A 61 19.43 -18.53 9.04
N GLY A 62 19.93 -17.43 9.60
CA GLY A 62 20.07 -17.24 11.03
C GLY A 62 18.74 -17.25 11.77
N ALA A 63 18.77 -17.57 13.07
CA ALA A 63 17.55 -17.71 13.89
C ALA A 63 16.71 -16.41 13.95
N LEU A 64 17.37 -15.25 13.95
CA LEU A 64 16.69 -13.95 13.97
C LEU A 64 15.93 -13.70 12.67
N GLU A 65 16.58 -13.84 11.52
CA GLU A 65 15.98 -13.64 10.20
C GLU A 65 14.83 -14.61 9.97
N ARG A 66 14.99 -15.88 10.39
CA ARG A 66 13.96 -16.91 10.28
C ARG A 66 12.67 -16.54 11.02
N ARG A 67 12.76 -15.79 12.11
CA ARG A 67 11.59 -15.30 12.89
C ARG A 67 11.11 -13.93 12.44
N ALA A 68 12.02 -13.00 12.12
CA ALA A 68 11.70 -11.63 11.78
C ALA A 68 11.14 -11.48 10.36
N ALA A 69 11.65 -12.25 9.39
CA ALA A 69 11.20 -12.18 8.00
C ALA A 69 9.69 -12.42 7.85
N PRO A 70 9.06 -13.48 8.40
CA PRO A 70 7.63 -13.67 8.27
C PRO A 70 6.81 -12.56 8.93
N LEU A 71 7.26 -12.05 10.09
CA LEU A 71 6.60 -10.93 10.78
C LEU A 71 6.65 -9.65 9.94
N ALA A 72 7.80 -9.34 9.34
CA ALA A 72 7.94 -8.19 8.45
C ALA A 72 7.04 -8.30 7.21
N HIS A 73 6.98 -9.49 6.58
CA HIS A 73 6.08 -9.71 5.46
C HIS A 73 4.61 -9.56 5.86
N PHE A 74 4.23 -10.10 7.01
CA PHE A 74 2.87 -9.96 7.54
C PHE A 74 2.52 -8.50 7.79
N ALA A 75 3.39 -7.75 8.48
CA ALA A 75 3.19 -6.33 8.73
C ALA A 75 3.07 -5.53 7.42
N LEU A 76 3.93 -5.82 6.43
CA LEU A 76 3.86 -5.19 5.12
C LEU A 76 2.53 -5.48 4.42
N TYR A 77 2.03 -6.71 4.44
CA TYR A 77 0.72 -7.03 3.87
C TYR A 77 -0.42 -6.30 4.61
N ALA A 78 -0.38 -6.30 5.95
CA ALA A 78 -1.38 -5.63 6.77
C ALA A 78 -1.44 -4.12 6.46
N PHE A 79 -0.30 -3.42 6.46
CA PHE A 79 -0.26 -1.99 6.13
C PHE A 79 -0.64 -1.70 4.69
N GLN A 80 -0.22 -2.55 3.75
CA GLN A 80 -0.57 -2.41 2.34
C GLN A 80 -2.09 -2.50 2.11
N ILE A 81 -2.82 -3.24 2.94
CA ILE A 81 -4.29 -3.35 2.84
C ILE A 81 -4.98 -2.25 3.66
N ALA A 82 -4.57 -2.07 4.91
CA ALA A 82 -5.24 -1.18 5.85
C ALA A 82 -5.18 0.29 5.41
N LEU A 83 -4.03 0.74 4.88
CA LEU A 83 -3.85 2.15 4.49
C LEU A 83 -4.77 2.55 3.31
N PRO A 84 -4.78 1.84 2.16
CA PRO A 84 -5.71 2.18 1.08
C PRO A 84 -7.18 2.03 1.47
N LEU A 85 -7.54 1.01 2.28
CA LEU A 85 -8.91 0.85 2.77
C LEU A 85 -9.34 2.00 3.68
N SER A 86 -8.44 2.51 4.53
CA SER A 86 -8.73 3.68 5.37
C SER A 86 -9.01 4.93 4.53
N GLY A 87 -8.24 5.14 3.46
CA GLY A 87 -8.47 6.23 2.51
C GLY A 87 -9.78 6.07 1.74
N TRP A 88 -10.11 4.85 1.32
CA TRP A 88 -11.39 4.54 0.69
C TRP A 88 -12.57 4.87 1.64
N ALA A 89 -12.53 4.36 2.87
CA ALA A 89 -13.56 4.61 3.87
C ALA A 89 -13.77 6.10 4.12
N LEU A 90 -12.68 6.87 4.25
CA LEU A 90 -12.72 8.32 4.44
C LEU A 90 -13.40 9.04 3.26
N VAL A 91 -13.11 8.63 2.03
CA VAL A 91 -13.73 9.23 0.84
C VAL A 91 -15.19 8.82 0.71
N SER A 92 -15.54 7.58 1.03
CA SER A 92 -16.92 7.06 0.94
C SER A 92 -17.91 7.75 1.89
N VAL A 93 -17.43 8.33 2.99
CA VAL A 93 -18.26 9.11 3.93
C VAL A 93 -18.13 10.62 3.77
N SER A 94 -17.34 11.08 2.80
CA SER A 94 -17.15 12.52 2.59
C SER A 94 -18.43 13.15 2.05
N THR A 95 -18.83 14.30 2.62
CA THR A 95 -19.98 15.10 2.19
C THR A 95 -19.62 16.13 1.12
N LEU A 96 -18.39 16.09 0.62
CA LEU A 96 -17.92 17.01 -0.42
C LEU A 96 -18.49 16.54 -1.75
N GLU A 97 -19.48 17.27 -2.27
CA GLU A 97 -20.00 17.10 -3.62
C GLU A 97 -19.03 17.75 -4.63
N ILE A 98 -17.99 17.01 -5.02
CA ILE A 98 -16.98 17.40 -6.03
C ILE A 98 -16.72 16.27 -7.01
#